data_AF-J9VVL7-F1
#
_entry.id   AF-J9VVL7-F1
#
_cell.length_a   1.000
_cell.length_b   1.000
_cell.length_c   1.000
_cell.angle_alpha   90.00
_cell.angle_beta   90.00
_cell.angle_gamma   90.00
#
_symmetry.space_group_name_H-M   'P 1'
#
loop_
_entity.id
_entity.type
_entity.pdbx_description
1 polymer ?
#
loop_
_entity_poly.entity_id
_entity_poly.type
_entity_poly.pdbx_seq_one_letter_code
_entity_poly.pdbx_strand_id
1 'polypeptide(L)'
;MLEARVKQAVVLKKLLDAIKELVSDGNLDCTEEGISLQAMDNSHIALVALKLEASEFDEYRCDRNMPLGVNLASLTKILKCAKDTDVVTLKASDDADALNLIFESPKEDRVGEYEMKLMDIDQEHLGIPDTQYDATVSMSSAEFARICRDLAVLGESVKIECSKEGVTFSADGEVGKGSVLLRQNAGQDRSRVKDEDEVDEDEKLDIKPKTKREARRDPDEDDEDGQRSDVDVKPDIEGEDELQDEEEQEEGEERPKKRKAGGKKDKANKRAKKEDVEEPGVSIILERQVSLTFSLKYLTNFAKSAPLAREVTLHMSNDVPLLVQFEFEQGTLQFFLAPKIADE
;
A
#
# COMPACT_ATOMS: atom_id res chain seq x y z
N MET A 1 -1.27 -34.24 -8.58
CA MET A 1 -0.69 -33.11 -9.31
C MET A 1 -1.31 -31.84 -8.75
N LEU A 2 -0.55 -30.75 -8.71
CA LEU A 2 -1.04 -29.40 -8.44
C LEU A 2 -1.16 -28.62 -9.74
N GLU A 3 -2.31 -27.97 -9.93
CA GLU A 3 -2.51 -26.87 -10.88
C GLU A 3 -3.33 -25.78 -10.20
N ALA A 4 -2.76 -24.59 -10.03
CA ALA A 4 -3.42 -23.46 -9.38
C ALA A 4 -3.26 -22.18 -10.20
N ARG A 5 -4.37 -21.65 -10.71
CA ARG A 5 -4.44 -20.47 -11.59
C ARG A 5 -4.96 -19.25 -10.83
N VAL A 6 -4.11 -18.25 -10.68
CA VAL A 6 -4.40 -16.98 -9.99
C VAL A 6 -4.65 -15.88 -11.01
N LYS A 7 -5.81 -15.20 -10.89
CA LYS A 7 -6.27 -14.12 -11.78
C LYS A 7 -5.23 -13.04 -12.05
N GLN A 8 -4.51 -12.61 -11.01
CA GLN A 8 -3.57 -11.50 -11.08
C GLN A 8 -2.31 -11.77 -10.25
N ALA A 9 -1.15 -11.67 -10.89
CA ALA A 9 0.15 -11.86 -10.26
C ALA A 9 0.41 -10.89 -9.10
N VAL A 10 -0.23 -9.72 -9.09
CA VAL A 10 -0.08 -8.71 -8.03
C VAL A 10 -0.39 -9.27 -6.64
N VAL A 11 -1.35 -10.20 -6.53
CA VAL A 11 -1.74 -10.81 -5.26
C VAL A 11 -0.57 -11.62 -4.70
N LEU A 12 -0.04 -12.57 -5.48
CA LEU A 12 1.12 -13.38 -5.08
C LEU A 12 2.37 -12.53 -4.81
N LYS A 13 2.61 -11.49 -5.63
CA LYS A 13 3.72 -10.56 -5.42
C LYS A 13 3.63 -9.83 -4.08
N LYS A 14 2.45 -9.29 -3.75
CA LYS A 14 2.21 -8.59 -2.49
C LYS A 14 2.32 -9.56 -1.29
N LEU A 15 1.79 -10.78 -1.43
CA LEU A 15 1.90 -11.82 -0.42
C LEU A 15 3.35 -12.17 -0.11
N LEU A 16 4.15 -12.48 -1.14
CA LEU A 16 5.56 -12.77 -0.95
C LEU A 16 6.33 -11.56 -0.42
N ASP A 17 6.03 -10.35 -0.86
CA ASP A 17 6.65 -9.14 -0.35
C ASP A 17 6.42 -8.95 1.16
N ALA A 18 5.23 -9.32 1.64
CA ALA A 18 4.87 -9.26 3.05
C ALA A 18 5.59 -10.31 3.92
N ILE A 19 5.80 -11.53 3.41
CA ILE A 19 6.33 -12.64 4.23
C ILE A 19 7.84 -12.91 4.06
N LYS A 20 8.46 -12.49 2.95
CA LYS A 20 9.87 -12.81 2.60
C LYS A 20 10.91 -12.34 3.61
N GLU A 21 10.57 -11.38 4.48
CA GLU A 21 11.48 -10.87 5.51
C GLU A 21 11.40 -11.65 6.82
N LEU A 22 10.33 -12.41 7.01
CA LEU A 22 10.15 -13.29 8.16
C LEU A 22 10.67 -14.69 7.85
N VAL A 23 10.44 -15.15 6.62
CA VAL A 23 10.68 -16.54 6.20
C VAL A 23 11.58 -16.54 4.95
N SER A 24 12.71 -17.24 5.02
CA SER A 24 13.58 -17.45 3.86
C SER A 24 13.09 -18.60 2.98
N ASP A 25 12.76 -19.72 3.64
CA ASP A 25 12.40 -20.99 3.05
C ASP A 25 11.18 -21.54 3.80
N GLY A 26 10.23 -22.14 3.09
CA GLY A 26 9.04 -22.73 3.71
C GLY A 26 8.29 -23.64 2.76
N ASN A 27 7.44 -24.50 3.31
CA ASN A 27 6.56 -25.36 2.52
C ASN A 27 5.28 -24.60 2.13
N LEU A 28 4.95 -24.63 0.84
CA LEU A 28 3.59 -24.37 0.37
C LEU A 28 2.82 -25.69 0.43
N ASP A 29 2.06 -25.88 1.50
CA ASP A 29 1.21 -27.05 1.69
C ASP A 29 -0.01 -26.93 0.78
N CYS A 30 -0.04 -27.73 -0.27
CA CYS A 30 -1.14 -27.75 -1.23
C CYS A 30 -2.07 -28.92 -0.90
N THR A 31 -3.36 -28.63 -0.76
CA THR A 31 -4.42 -29.58 -0.40
C THR A 31 -5.67 -29.31 -1.22
N GLU A 32 -6.69 -30.16 -1.16
CA GLU A 32 -7.98 -29.89 -1.83
C GLU A 32 -8.65 -28.58 -1.36
N GLU A 33 -8.36 -28.11 -0.14
CA GLU A 33 -8.91 -26.86 0.41
C GLU A 33 -8.21 -25.60 -0.10
N GLY A 34 -7.00 -25.74 -0.66
CA GLY A 34 -6.21 -24.64 -1.16
C GLY A 34 -4.72 -24.74 -0.80
N ILE A 35 -4.04 -23.60 -0.78
CA ILE A 35 -2.60 -23.50 -0.50
C ILE A 35 -2.40 -22.80 0.83
N SER A 36 -1.66 -23.41 1.75
CA SER A 36 -1.26 -22.81 3.01
C SER A 36 0.25 -22.75 3.17
N LEU A 37 0.72 -21.79 3.95
CA LEU A 37 2.10 -21.73 4.42
C LEU A 37 2.06 -21.29 5.87
N GLN A 38 2.58 -22.14 6.75
CA GLN A 38 2.93 -21.74 8.10
C GLN A 38 4.44 -21.60 8.16
N ALA A 39 5.00 -20.71 8.97
CA ALA A 39 6.45 -20.70 9.25
C ALA A 39 6.77 -19.78 10.43
N MET A 40 7.85 -20.10 11.15
CA MET A 40 8.42 -19.22 12.17
C MET A 40 9.57 -18.40 11.59
N ASP A 41 9.81 -17.23 12.18
CA ASP A 41 11.01 -16.46 11.90
C ASP A 41 12.26 -17.10 12.53
N ASN A 42 13.45 -16.66 12.12
CA ASN A 42 14.73 -17.19 12.63
C ASN A 42 14.92 -17.05 14.15
N SER A 43 14.21 -16.12 14.80
CA SER A 43 14.27 -15.96 16.26
C SER A 43 13.19 -16.73 17.02
N HIS A 44 12.26 -17.38 16.31
CA HIS A 44 11.09 -18.06 16.88
C HIS A 44 10.19 -17.15 17.75
N ILE A 45 10.18 -15.85 17.47
CA ILE A 45 9.35 -14.85 18.19
C ILE A 45 8.07 -14.55 17.40
N ALA A 46 8.12 -14.69 16.08
CA ALA A 46 6.99 -14.45 15.18
C ALA A 46 6.66 -15.68 14.35
N LEU A 47 5.36 -15.92 14.15
CA LEU A 47 4.84 -16.96 13.25
C LEU A 47 3.97 -16.31 12.19
N VAL A 48 4.13 -16.75 10.95
CA VAL A 48 3.24 -16.42 9.83
C VAL A 48 2.39 -17.64 9.50
N ALA A 49 1.10 -17.42 9.27
CA ALA A 49 0.16 -18.39 8.73
C ALA A 49 -0.60 -17.74 7.57
N LEU A 50 -0.33 -18.24 6.36
CA LEU A 50 -1.00 -17.87 5.13
C LEU A 50 -1.96 -19.00 4.75
N LYS A 51 -3.18 -18.64 4.39
CA LYS A 51 -4.15 -19.54 3.77
C LYS A 51 -4.73 -18.88 2.51
N LEU A 52 -4.67 -19.60 1.39
CA LEU A 52 -5.34 -19.25 0.14
C LEU A 52 -6.40 -20.30 -0.13
N GLU A 53 -7.64 -19.88 -0.34
CA GLU A 53 -8.78 -20.79 -0.51
C GLU A 53 -8.91 -21.27 -1.96
N ALA A 54 -9.11 -22.58 -2.16
CA ALA A 54 -9.23 -23.18 -3.49
C ALA A 54 -10.35 -22.54 -4.35
N SER A 55 -11.43 -22.06 -3.73
CA SER A 55 -12.55 -21.40 -4.41
C SER A 55 -12.21 -20.06 -5.05
N GLU A 56 -11.13 -19.42 -4.61
CA GLU A 56 -10.75 -18.07 -5.05
C GLU A 56 -9.74 -18.08 -6.21
N PHE A 57 -9.29 -19.27 -6.63
CA PHE A 57 -8.52 -19.46 -7.85
C PHE A 57 -9.45 -19.55 -9.07
N ASP A 58 -8.97 -19.12 -10.25
CA ASP A 58 -9.71 -19.34 -11.50
C ASP A 58 -9.85 -20.82 -11.82
N GLU A 59 -8.80 -21.58 -11.51
CA GLU A 59 -8.74 -23.02 -11.65
C GLU A 59 -7.85 -23.56 -10.53
N TYR A 60 -8.35 -24.55 -9.79
CA TYR A 60 -7.59 -25.20 -8.74
C TYR A 60 -7.80 -26.70 -8.79
N ARG A 61 -6.68 -27.43 -8.80
CA ARG A 61 -6.67 -28.87 -8.72
C ARG A 61 -5.48 -29.32 -7.88
N CYS A 62 -5.74 -30.09 -6.84
CA CYS A 62 -4.74 -30.75 -6.03
C CYS A 62 -5.19 -32.19 -5.81
N ASP A 63 -4.58 -33.15 -6.51
CA ASP A 63 -5.03 -34.56 -6.42
C ASP A 63 -4.63 -35.24 -5.10
N ARG A 64 -3.57 -34.75 -4.45
CA ARG A 64 -3.00 -35.29 -3.21
C ARG A 64 -2.33 -34.17 -2.44
N ASN A 65 -2.40 -34.25 -1.11
CA ASN A 65 -1.67 -33.32 -0.24
C ASN A 65 -0.18 -33.39 -0.56
N MET A 66 0.41 -32.25 -0.93
CA MET A 66 1.81 -32.17 -1.31
C MET A 66 2.47 -30.89 -0.75
N PRO A 67 3.47 -31.02 0.12
CA PRO A 67 4.28 -29.88 0.54
C PRO A 67 5.28 -29.53 -0.57
N LEU A 68 5.29 -28.26 -0.99
CA LEU A 68 6.26 -27.75 -1.95
C LEU A 68 7.26 -26.85 -1.24
N GLY A 69 8.45 -27.37 -0.94
CA GLY A 69 9.51 -26.59 -0.30
C GLY A 69 10.13 -25.59 -1.26
N VAL A 70 9.95 -24.30 -0.94
CA VAL A 70 10.38 -23.19 -1.80
C VAL A 70 11.25 -22.20 -1.05
N ASN A 71 12.28 -21.71 -1.73
CA ASN A 71 12.99 -20.51 -1.32
C ASN A 71 12.18 -19.27 -1.73
N LEU A 72 11.59 -18.56 -0.75
CA LEU A 72 10.68 -17.44 -0.98
C LEU A 72 11.37 -16.26 -1.66
N ALA A 73 12.67 -16.06 -1.40
CA ALA A 73 13.45 -15.02 -2.08
C ALA A 73 13.59 -15.29 -3.59
N SER A 74 13.78 -16.55 -3.98
CA SER A 74 13.89 -16.98 -5.38
C SER A 74 12.54 -16.93 -6.08
N LEU A 75 11.49 -17.42 -5.42
CA LEU A 75 10.11 -17.32 -5.91
C LEU A 75 9.70 -15.85 -6.14
N THR A 76 10.07 -14.95 -5.22
CA THR A 76 9.85 -13.50 -5.38
C THR A 76 10.58 -12.94 -6.60
N LYS A 77 11.82 -13.37 -6.87
CA LYS A 77 12.56 -12.92 -8.06
C LYS A 77 11.91 -13.39 -9.35
N ILE A 78 11.39 -14.62 -9.39
CA ILE A 78 10.69 -15.17 -10.56
C ILE A 78 9.36 -14.43 -10.78
N LEU A 79 8.56 -14.21 -9.73
CA LEU A 79 7.31 -13.46 -9.85
C LEU A 79 7.50 -12.01 -10.33
N LYS A 80 8.67 -11.39 -10.11
CA LYS A 80 8.98 -10.07 -10.67
C LYS A 80 9.05 -10.05 -12.20
N CYS A 81 9.17 -11.20 -12.86
CA CYS A 81 9.12 -11.31 -14.32
C CYS A 81 7.70 -11.23 -14.90
N ALA A 82 6.67 -11.40 -14.07
CA ALA A 82 5.27 -11.17 -14.45
C ALA A 82 4.93 -9.67 -14.34
N LYS A 83 3.97 -9.18 -15.13
CA LYS A 83 3.29 -7.89 -14.86
C LYS A 83 2.23 -8.09 -13.79
N ASP A 84 1.75 -7.02 -13.18
CA ASP A 84 0.76 -7.11 -12.08
C ASP A 84 -0.59 -7.67 -12.53
N THR A 85 -0.95 -7.45 -13.80
CA THR A 85 -2.20 -7.94 -14.42
C THR A 85 -2.07 -9.28 -15.10
N ASP A 86 -0.89 -9.90 -15.10
CA ASP A 86 -0.71 -11.21 -15.74
C ASP A 86 -1.37 -12.29 -14.88
N VAL A 87 -1.91 -13.31 -15.54
CA VAL A 87 -2.43 -14.52 -14.90
C VAL A 87 -1.26 -15.42 -14.58
N VAL A 88 -1.24 -16.01 -13.38
CA VAL A 88 -0.17 -16.89 -12.92
C VAL A 88 -0.71 -18.29 -12.72
N THR A 89 -0.11 -19.28 -13.37
CA THR A 89 -0.42 -20.69 -13.12
C THR A 89 0.77 -21.38 -12.45
N LEU A 90 0.52 -21.98 -11.29
CA LEU A 90 1.48 -22.80 -10.55
C LEU A 90 1.20 -24.27 -10.88
N LYS A 91 2.22 -25.02 -11.32
CA LYS A 91 2.11 -26.45 -11.65
C LYS A 91 3.21 -27.28 -11.01
N ALA A 92 2.82 -28.38 -10.39
CA ALA A 92 3.76 -29.38 -9.85
C ALA A 92 3.20 -30.80 -10.07
N SER A 93 4.05 -31.73 -10.50
CA SER A 93 3.74 -33.16 -10.57
C SER A 93 3.69 -33.78 -9.17
N ASP A 94 3.24 -35.03 -9.05
CA ASP A 94 3.13 -35.70 -7.75
C ASP A 94 4.49 -35.90 -7.04
N ASP A 95 5.52 -36.25 -7.80
CA ASP A 95 6.89 -36.41 -7.32
C ASP A 95 7.75 -35.24 -7.86
N ALA A 96 7.27 -34.01 -7.68
CA ALA A 96 7.90 -32.82 -8.24
C ALA A 96 9.27 -32.54 -7.61
N ASP A 97 10.30 -32.43 -8.43
CA ASP A 97 11.60 -31.82 -8.11
C ASP A 97 11.66 -30.33 -8.48
N ALA A 98 10.63 -29.85 -9.19
CA ALA A 98 10.50 -28.46 -9.62
C ALA A 98 9.04 -27.96 -9.60
N LEU A 99 8.89 -26.67 -9.29
CA LEU A 99 7.65 -25.91 -9.45
C LEU A 99 7.72 -25.13 -10.76
N ASN A 100 6.73 -25.35 -11.61
CA ASN A 100 6.57 -24.61 -12.86
C ASN A 100 5.63 -23.43 -12.66
N LEU A 101 6.04 -22.26 -13.15
CA LEU A 101 5.28 -21.02 -13.14
C LEU A 101 5.04 -20.55 -14.57
N ILE A 102 3.78 -20.40 -14.95
CA ILE A 102 3.37 -19.90 -16.26
C ILE A 102 2.72 -18.54 -16.07
N PHE A 103 3.25 -17.52 -16.73
CA PHE A 103 2.73 -16.16 -16.72
C PHE A 103 2.12 -15.81 -18.07
N GLU A 104 0.81 -15.56 -18.09
CA GLU A 104 0.05 -15.25 -19.30
C GLU A 104 -0.45 -13.82 -19.23
N SER A 105 -0.12 -13.00 -20.23
CA SER A 105 -0.65 -11.64 -20.29
C SER A 105 -2.03 -11.65 -20.95
N PRO A 106 -3.08 -11.09 -20.33
CA PRO A 106 -4.40 -11.03 -20.96
C PRO A 106 -4.49 -9.99 -22.10
N LYS A 107 -3.52 -9.08 -22.19
CA LYS A 107 -3.50 -7.97 -23.16
C LYS A 107 -2.51 -8.18 -24.30
N GLU A 108 -1.47 -8.97 -24.07
CA GLU A 108 -0.40 -9.26 -25.00
C GLU A 108 -0.40 -10.76 -25.25
N ASP A 109 -0.11 -11.20 -26.47
CA ASP A 109 0.06 -12.63 -26.77
C ASP A 109 1.43 -13.13 -26.25
N ARG A 110 1.66 -12.95 -24.96
CA ARG A 110 2.91 -13.27 -24.26
C ARG A 110 2.63 -14.32 -23.20
N VAL A 111 3.33 -15.44 -23.34
CA VAL A 111 3.40 -16.51 -22.34
C VAL A 111 4.86 -16.65 -21.91
N GLY A 112 5.10 -16.60 -20.60
CA GLY A 112 6.42 -16.85 -20.01
C GLY A 112 6.36 -18.09 -19.14
N GLU A 113 7.25 -19.04 -19.37
CA GLU A 113 7.39 -20.26 -18.58
C GLU A 113 8.68 -20.20 -17.78
N TYR A 114 8.58 -20.48 -16.48
CA TYR A 114 9.69 -20.45 -15.54
C TYR A 114 9.64 -21.72 -14.70
N GLU A 115 10.81 -22.23 -14.36
CA GLU A 115 10.96 -23.42 -13.53
C GLU A 115 11.86 -23.06 -12.34
N MET A 116 11.46 -23.50 -11.15
CA MET A 116 12.32 -23.42 -9.96
C MET A 116 12.43 -24.76 -9.28
N LYS A 117 13.63 -25.11 -8.84
CA LYS A 117 13.87 -26.34 -8.09
C LYS A 117 13.22 -26.25 -6.72
N LEU A 118 12.59 -27.35 -6.33
CA LEU A 118 12.07 -27.55 -5.00
C LEU A 118 13.17 -28.08 -4.08
N MET A 119 12.94 -27.97 -2.79
CA MET A 119 13.84 -28.48 -1.76
C MET A 119 13.03 -29.20 -0.69
N ASP A 120 13.65 -30.19 -0.06
CA ASP A 120 13.05 -30.88 1.08
C ASP A 120 13.21 -30.00 2.31
N ILE A 121 12.09 -29.55 2.87
CA ILE A 121 12.04 -28.75 4.10
C ILE A 121 11.32 -29.58 5.14
N ASP A 122 12.06 -30.03 6.15
CA ASP A 122 11.50 -30.64 7.35
C ASP A 122 10.82 -29.54 8.16
N GLN A 123 9.50 -29.47 8.07
CA GLN A 123 8.73 -28.45 8.74
C GLN A 123 7.75 -29.07 9.73
N GLU A 124 7.87 -28.66 11.00
CA GLU A 124 6.89 -29.00 12.03
C GLU A 124 5.73 -28.00 11.97
N HIS A 125 4.53 -28.50 11.66
CA HIS A 125 3.30 -27.71 11.78
C HIS A 125 3.01 -27.47 13.26
N LEU A 126 2.88 -26.19 13.61
CA LEU A 126 2.47 -25.77 14.94
C LEU A 126 0.95 -25.69 14.97
N GLY A 127 0.33 -26.47 15.85
CA GLY A 127 -1.10 -26.35 16.13
C GLY A 127 -1.38 -24.97 16.72
N ILE A 128 -2.10 -24.12 15.98
CA ILE A 128 -2.59 -22.84 16.47
C ILE A 128 -3.87 -23.14 17.27
N PRO A 129 -3.90 -22.91 18.59
CA PRO A 129 -5.09 -23.18 19.39
C PRO A 129 -6.17 -22.11 19.18
N ASP A 130 -7.43 -22.53 19.21
CA ASP A 130 -8.58 -21.62 19.26
C ASP A 130 -8.56 -20.83 20.57
N THR A 131 -8.04 -19.61 20.49
CA THR A 131 -7.78 -18.76 21.65
C THR A 131 -8.88 -17.70 21.77
N GLN A 132 -9.39 -17.49 22.98
CA GLN A 132 -10.27 -16.37 23.28
C GLN A 132 -9.43 -15.12 23.53
N TYR A 133 -9.78 -14.03 22.86
CA TYR A 133 -9.07 -12.77 22.97
C TYR A 133 -9.88 -11.76 23.79
N ASP A 134 -9.21 -11.07 24.71
CA ASP A 134 -9.82 -10.07 25.59
C ASP A 134 -10.18 -8.77 24.84
N ALA A 135 -9.49 -8.49 23.73
CA ALA A 135 -9.75 -7.34 22.89
C ALA A 135 -9.57 -7.70 21.41
N THR A 136 -10.50 -7.24 20.57
CA THR A 136 -10.42 -7.30 19.10
C THR A 136 -10.59 -5.89 18.54
N VAL A 137 -9.60 -5.44 17.77
CA VAL A 137 -9.56 -4.09 17.20
C VAL A 137 -9.44 -4.20 15.69
N SER A 138 -10.43 -3.70 14.95
CA SER A 138 -10.37 -3.61 13.48
C SER A 138 -10.19 -2.15 13.06
N MET A 139 -9.28 -1.89 12.13
CA MET A 139 -8.98 -0.54 11.62
C MET A 139 -8.44 -0.59 10.19
N SER A 140 -8.27 0.59 9.56
CA SER A 140 -7.57 0.73 8.29
C SER A 140 -6.15 0.17 8.35
N SER A 141 -5.83 -0.75 7.43
CA SER A 141 -4.50 -1.34 7.32
C SER A 141 -3.43 -0.30 6.99
N ALA A 142 -3.80 0.74 6.22
CA ALA A 142 -2.92 1.84 5.85
C ALA A 142 -2.59 2.73 7.06
N GLU A 143 -3.58 2.98 7.93
CA GLU A 143 -3.36 3.74 9.16
C GLU A 143 -2.51 2.94 10.16
N PHE A 144 -2.77 1.65 10.33
CA PHE A 144 -1.91 0.77 11.13
C PHE A 144 -0.46 0.80 10.62
N ALA A 145 -0.25 0.67 9.31
CA ALA A 145 1.08 0.72 8.71
C ALA A 145 1.78 2.07 8.91
N ARG A 146 1.01 3.17 8.90
CA ARG A 146 1.52 4.50 9.21
C ARG A 146 1.94 4.62 10.67
N ILE A 147 1.09 4.20 11.60
CA ILE A 147 1.37 4.22 13.04
C ILE A 147 2.65 3.44 13.36
N CYS A 148 2.80 2.21 12.83
CA CYS A 148 4.01 1.42 13.06
C CYS A 148 5.26 2.12 12.54
N ARG A 149 5.20 2.73 11.35
CA ARG A 149 6.34 3.45 10.75
C ARG A 149 6.69 4.71 11.54
N ASP A 150 5.70 5.49 11.93
CA ASP A 150 5.88 6.76 12.64
C ASP A 150 6.49 6.50 14.05
N LEU A 151 5.99 5.48 14.76
CA LEU A 151 6.51 5.11 16.09
C LEU A 151 7.88 4.43 16.03
N ALA A 152 8.20 3.70 14.95
CA ALA A 152 9.52 3.09 14.75
C ALA A 152 10.67 4.11 14.63
N VAL A 153 10.36 5.37 14.31
CA VAL A 153 11.35 6.46 14.33
C VAL A 153 11.71 6.88 15.76
N LEU A 154 10.79 6.68 16.71
CA LEU A 154 10.95 7.12 18.10
C LEU A 154 11.61 6.06 18.97
N GLY A 155 11.26 4.78 18.78
CA GLY A 155 11.79 3.68 19.59
C GLY A 155 11.62 2.30 18.94
N GLU A 156 12.17 1.28 19.57
CA GLU A 156 12.15 -0.11 19.07
C GLU A 156 10.93 -0.92 19.52
N SER A 157 10.20 -0.39 20.50
CA SER A 157 9.05 -1.06 21.12
C SER A 157 7.83 -0.16 21.10
N VAL A 158 6.66 -0.76 20.92
CA VAL A 158 5.37 -0.09 21.06
C VAL A 158 4.55 -0.79 22.12
N LYS A 159 4.02 -0.01 23.05
CA LYS A 159 3.00 -0.45 24.00
C LYS A 159 1.63 -0.20 23.37
N ILE A 160 0.86 -1.27 23.19
CA ILE A 160 -0.50 -1.25 22.65
C ILE A 160 -1.46 -1.48 23.81
N GLU A 161 -2.29 -0.49 24.08
CA GLU A 161 -3.27 -0.51 25.18
C GLU A 161 -4.67 -0.40 24.61
N CYS A 162 -5.54 -1.38 24.92
CA CYS A 162 -6.93 -1.35 24.54
C CYS A 162 -7.81 -1.14 25.78
N SER A 163 -8.59 -0.06 25.76
CA SER A 163 -9.46 0.34 26.86
C SER A 163 -10.82 0.85 26.34
N LYS A 164 -11.70 1.27 27.26
CA LYS A 164 -13.01 1.85 26.89
C LYS A 164 -12.91 3.15 26.11
N GLU A 165 -11.78 3.85 26.20
CA GLU A 165 -11.56 5.11 25.47
C GLU A 165 -11.14 4.89 24.01
N GLY A 166 -10.59 3.72 23.70
CA GLY A 166 -10.02 3.40 22.40
C GLY A 166 -8.78 2.51 22.51
N VAL A 167 -8.08 2.37 21.39
CA VAL A 167 -6.78 1.71 21.31
C VAL A 167 -5.68 2.77 21.23
N THR A 168 -4.68 2.66 22.10
CA THR A 168 -3.55 3.58 22.17
C THR A 168 -2.26 2.85 21.79
N PHE A 169 -1.51 3.42 20.87
CA PHE A 169 -0.16 2.99 20.50
C PHE A 169 0.83 4.00 21.05
N SER A 170 1.73 3.58 21.93
CA SER A 170 2.73 4.47 22.53
C SER A 170 4.13 3.90 22.40
N ALA A 171 5.09 4.77 22.09
CA ALA A 171 6.50 4.42 22.03
C ALA A 171 7.31 5.45 22.82
N ASP A 172 8.33 4.95 23.52
CA ASP A 172 9.28 5.73 24.30
C ASP A 172 10.68 5.37 23.81
N GLY A 173 11.46 6.35 23.40
CA GLY A 173 12.84 6.15 23.01
C GLY A 173 13.67 7.42 23.12
N GLU A 174 14.92 7.34 22.67
CA GLU A 174 15.94 8.36 22.98
C GLU A 174 15.59 9.74 22.42
N VAL A 175 14.98 9.79 21.24
CA VAL A 175 14.61 11.04 20.56
C VAL A 175 13.36 11.67 21.19
N GLY A 176 12.50 10.87 21.83
CA GLY A 176 11.30 11.35 22.51
C GLY A 176 10.21 10.29 22.66
N LYS A 177 9.04 10.75 23.10
CA LYS A 177 7.84 9.92 23.31
C LYS A 177 6.76 10.25 22.29
N GLY A 178 6.07 9.22 21.80
CA GLY A 178 4.95 9.35 20.88
C GLY A 178 3.76 8.53 21.38
N SER A 179 2.55 9.03 21.13
CA SER A 179 1.31 8.32 21.42
C SER A 179 0.25 8.64 20.38
N VAL A 180 -0.43 7.61 19.89
CA VAL A 180 -1.55 7.71 18.94
C VAL A 180 -2.75 6.99 19.54
N LEU A 181 -3.86 7.69 19.72
CA LEU A 181 -5.13 7.14 20.20
C LEU A 181 -6.13 7.05 19.06
N LEU A 182 -6.61 5.85 18.77
CA LEU A 182 -7.74 5.62 17.87
C LEU A 182 -8.99 5.32 18.69
N ARG A 183 -10.02 6.15 18.51
CA ARG A 183 -11.32 5.98 19.15
C ARG A 183 -12.25 5.20 18.23
N GLN A 184 -13.14 4.42 18.82
CA GLN A 184 -14.17 3.72 18.07
C GLN A 184 -15.07 4.72 17.35
N ASN A 185 -15.15 4.59 16.02
CA ASN A 185 -16.00 5.42 15.17
C ASN A 185 -16.82 4.60 14.16
N ALA A 186 -16.57 3.28 14.06
CA ALA A 186 -17.41 2.37 13.30
C ALA A 186 -18.84 2.37 13.87
N GLY A 187 -19.76 3.01 13.15
CA GLY A 187 -21.18 3.16 13.52
C GLY A 187 -21.63 4.57 13.92
N GLN A 188 -20.77 5.58 13.94
CA GLN A 188 -21.13 6.95 14.36
C GLN A 188 -21.24 8.02 13.27
N ASP A 189 -21.08 7.69 11.98
CA ASP A 189 -21.20 8.71 10.92
C ASP A 189 -21.91 8.21 9.64
N ARG A 190 -23.21 7.87 9.78
CA ARG A 190 -24.15 7.75 8.64
C ARG A 190 -25.30 8.76 8.68
N SER A 191 -25.20 9.82 9.48
CA SER A 191 -26.30 10.80 9.63
C SER A 191 -25.82 12.23 9.81
N ARG A 192 -24.79 12.64 9.07
CA ARG A 192 -24.45 14.06 8.85
C ARG A 192 -24.14 14.35 7.38
N VAL A 193 -24.95 13.80 6.48
CA VAL A 193 -25.22 14.53 5.23
C VAL A 193 -26.19 15.62 5.64
N LYS A 194 -25.74 16.87 5.54
CA LYS A 194 -26.60 18.04 5.77
C LYS A 194 -27.75 18.02 4.77
N ASP A 195 -28.95 17.79 5.30
CA ASP A 195 -30.20 18.28 4.72
C ASP A 195 -30.14 19.81 4.66
N GLU A 196 -29.76 20.36 3.52
CA GLU A 196 -30.15 21.71 3.09
C GLU A 196 -30.27 21.66 1.56
N ASP A 197 -31.42 21.21 1.04
CA ASP A 197 -31.94 21.59 -0.29
C ASP A 197 -33.39 21.09 -0.45
N GLU A 198 -34.30 21.69 0.31
CA GLU A 198 -35.75 21.77 0.06
C GLU A 198 -36.15 23.14 0.65
N VAL A 199 -36.78 24.11 0.00
CA VAL A 199 -37.74 24.16 -1.11
C VAL A 199 -37.68 25.58 -1.68
N ASP A 200 -37.90 25.78 -2.99
CA ASP A 200 -38.82 26.81 -3.46
C ASP A 200 -39.23 26.52 -4.92
N GLU A 201 -40.45 25.98 -5.05
CA GLU A 201 -41.17 25.78 -6.30
C GLU A 201 -41.74 27.10 -6.84
N ASP A 202 -41.57 27.28 -8.14
CA ASP A 202 -42.32 28.06 -9.13
C ASP A 202 -43.52 28.94 -8.69
N GLU A 203 -43.53 30.22 -9.12
CA GLU A 203 -44.71 30.79 -9.80
C GLU A 203 -44.44 32.00 -10.74
N LYS A 204 -44.62 31.73 -12.04
CA LYS A 204 -45.29 32.50 -13.11
C LYS A 204 -45.03 34.01 -13.39
N LEU A 205 -44.64 34.22 -14.66
CA LEU A 205 -45.21 35.12 -15.70
C LEU A 205 -45.41 36.62 -15.42
N ASP A 206 -44.76 37.49 -16.20
CA ASP A 206 -45.47 38.43 -17.11
C ASP A 206 -44.56 39.22 -18.06
N ILE A 207 -45.10 39.53 -19.25
CA ILE A 207 -44.44 40.14 -20.42
C ILE A 207 -44.75 41.65 -20.51
N LYS A 208 -43.68 42.49 -20.59
CA LYS A 208 -43.46 43.81 -21.32
C LYS A 208 -44.53 44.94 -21.24
N PRO A 209 -44.15 46.26 -21.20
CA PRO A 209 -43.54 46.94 -22.37
C PRO A 209 -42.55 48.12 -22.15
N LYS A 210 -42.02 48.59 -23.29
CA LYS A 210 -40.96 49.57 -23.63
C LYS A 210 -41.12 51.00 -23.05
N THR A 211 -40.02 51.77 -22.86
CA THR A 211 -39.55 52.86 -23.79
C THR A 211 -38.33 53.70 -23.30
N LYS A 212 -37.37 53.91 -24.24
CA LYS A 212 -36.51 55.08 -24.59
C LYS A 212 -35.71 55.89 -23.53
N ARG A 213 -34.39 56.07 -23.76
CA ARG A 213 -33.68 57.23 -24.41
C ARG A 213 -32.15 57.07 -24.20
N GLU A 214 -31.38 57.00 -25.29
CA GLU A 214 -30.45 58.02 -25.84
C GLU A 214 -29.08 58.14 -25.13
N ALA A 215 -28.01 57.75 -25.84
CA ALA A 215 -26.74 58.50 -25.87
C ALA A 215 -25.89 58.03 -27.06
N ARG A 216 -25.52 58.96 -27.94
CA ARG A 216 -24.44 58.86 -28.93
C ARG A 216 -23.50 60.05 -28.69
N ARG A 217 -22.19 59.81 -28.81
CA ARG A 217 -21.13 60.65 -29.46
C ARG A 217 -19.82 60.69 -28.65
N ASP A 218 -18.75 60.20 -29.27
CA ASP A 218 -17.34 60.65 -29.17
C ASP A 218 -17.22 62.14 -29.64
N PRO A 219 -16.06 62.87 -29.60
CA PRO A 219 -14.67 62.37 -29.53
C PRO A 219 -13.58 63.25 -28.84
N ASP A 220 -12.34 62.71 -28.85
CA ASP A 220 -10.99 63.31 -29.03
C ASP A 220 -10.30 64.29 -28.05
N GLU A 221 -8.95 64.16 -28.09
CA GLU A 221 -7.83 65.09 -27.79
C GLU A 221 -7.09 65.04 -26.43
N ASP A 222 -5.88 64.45 -26.50
CA ASP A 222 -4.51 65.01 -26.26
C ASP A 222 -4.07 65.67 -24.93
N ASP A 223 -2.73 65.67 -24.78
CA ASP A 223 -1.83 66.34 -23.80
C ASP A 223 -1.61 65.67 -22.43
N GLU A 224 -0.46 65.72 -21.76
CA GLU A 224 0.98 65.88 -22.05
C GLU A 224 1.66 65.67 -20.68
N ASP A 225 2.88 65.14 -20.70
CA ASP A 225 4.04 65.36 -19.79
C ASP A 225 3.95 65.41 -18.24
N GLY A 226 4.97 64.81 -17.61
CA GLY A 226 5.37 65.19 -16.24
C GLY A 226 6.32 64.26 -15.47
N GLN A 227 7.61 64.26 -15.83
CA GLN A 227 8.84 64.24 -14.98
C GLN A 227 9.00 63.21 -13.83
N ARG A 228 9.98 62.29 -13.89
CA ARG A 228 11.46 62.39 -13.61
C ARG A 228 11.88 62.39 -12.13
N SER A 229 12.68 61.38 -11.78
CA SER A 229 13.93 61.43 -10.98
C SER A 229 14.59 60.03 -11.10
N ASP A 230 15.71 59.85 -11.82
CA ASP A 230 17.11 60.03 -11.38
C ASP A 230 17.43 59.13 -10.15
N VAL A 231 18.47 58.29 -10.06
CA VAL A 231 19.88 58.38 -10.50
C VAL A 231 20.50 56.96 -10.60
N ASP A 232 21.45 56.81 -11.54
CA ASP A 232 22.42 55.73 -11.76
C ASP A 232 23.30 55.32 -10.56
N VAL A 233 24.02 54.19 -10.69
CA VAL A 233 25.50 54.07 -10.62
C VAL A 233 25.93 52.58 -10.70
N LYS A 234 26.71 52.25 -11.75
CA LYS A 234 27.70 51.15 -11.85
C LYS A 234 29.09 51.74 -11.49
N PRO A 235 30.12 51.00 -11.01
CA PRO A 235 30.98 50.13 -11.88
C PRO A 235 31.63 48.89 -11.17
N ASP A 236 31.86 47.79 -11.90
CA ASP A 236 33.13 47.21 -12.43
C ASP A 236 34.18 46.75 -11.41
N ILE A 237 34.68 45.50 -11.57
CA ILE A 237 36.10 45.08 -11.50
C ILE A 237 36.23 43.63 -12.02
N GLU A 238 37.31 43.45 -12.80
CA GLU A 238 37.79 42.28 -13.55
C GLU A 238 38.42 41.18 -12.67
N GLY A 239 38.61 39.98 -13.24
CA GLY A 239 39.45 38.93 -12.65
C GLY A 239 39.39 37.61 -13.44
N GLU A 240 40.45 37.36 -14.22
CA GLU A 240 40.75 36.19 -15.03
C GLU A 240 41.09 34.95 -14.18
N ASP A 241 40.85 33.73 -14.70
CA ASP A 241 41.85 32.64 -14.67
C ASP A 241 41.40 31.43 -15.51
N GLU A 242 42.40 30.87 -16.20
CA GLU A 242 42.38 29.82 -17.23
C GLU A 242 42.42 28.39 -16.66
N LEU A 243 42.16 27.39 -17.53
CA LEU A 243 42.74 26.02 -17.66
C LEU A 243 41.73 25.13 -18.45
N GLN A 244 41.95 24.77 -19.74
CA GLN A 244 42.68 23.59 -20.27
C GLN A 244 42.10 22.24 -19.75
N ASP A 245 41.66 21.24 -20.52
CA ASP A 245 42.21 20.64 -21.76
C ASP A 245 41.20 19.77 -22.56
N GLU A 246 41.47 19.68 -23.87
CA GLU A 246 41.46 18.55 -24.85
C GLU A 246 40.22 17.62 -24.98
N GLU A 247 39.45 17.67 -26.09
CA GLU A 247 39.64 17.08 -27.43
C GLU A 247 39.31 15.57 -27.54
N GLU A 248 38.25 15.25 -28.29
CA GLU A 248 38.30 14.29 -29.41
C GLU A 248 37.08 14.50 -30.34
N GLN A 249 37.37 14.61 -31.64
CA GLN A 249 36.44 14.81 -32.76
C GLN A 249 36.04 13.46 -33.38
N GLU A 250 34.85 13.37 -33.99
CA GLU A 250 34.73 13.04 -35.42
C GLU A 250 33.33 13.32 -35.99
N GLU A 251 33.36 13.97 -37.16
CA GLU A 251 32.45 14.13 -38.32
C GLU A 251 31.01 13.53 -38.28
N GLY A 252 29.95 14.09 -38.86
CA GLY A 252 29.74 15.20 -39.80
C GLY A 252 28.40 14.95 -40.54
N GLU A 253 27.52 15.95 -40.67
CA GLU A 253 26.66 16.25 -41.85
C GLU A 253 25.64 17.37 -41.59
N GLU A 254 25.42 18.22 -42.60
CA GLU A 254 24.76 19.52 -42.54
C GLU A 254 23.23 19.54 -42.86
N ARG A 255 22.47 20.25 -42.00
CA ARG A 255 21.38 21.25 -42.28
C ARG A 255 20.04 20.79 -42.93
N PRO A 256 18.90 21.57 -42.84
CA PRO A 256 18.75 22.94 -42.33
C PRO A 256 17.59 23.20 -41.33
N LYS A 257 17.69 24.36 -40.65
CA LYS A 257 16.62 24.99 -39.86
C LYS A 257 15.45 25.44 -40.75
N LYS A 258 14.20 25.08 -40.37
CA LYS A 258 12.99 25.85 -40.72
C LYS A 258 12.21 26.20 -39.46
N ARG A 259 12.06 27.51 -39.25
CA ARG A 259 11.22 28.16 -38.24
C ARG A 259 9.76 27.81 -38.45
N LYS A 260 8.98 27.61 -37.38
CA LYS A 260 7.68 28.28 -37.18
C LYS A 260 7.11 28.08 -35.76
N ALA A 261 6.77 29.22 -35.18
CA ALA A 261 5.89 29.55 -34.07
C ALA A 261 4.85 28.51 -33.62
N GLY A 262 4.58 28.47 -32.31
CA GLY A 262 3.30 27.99 -31.79
C GLY A 262 3.28 27.65 -30.31
N GLY A 263 2.86 28.60 -29.47
CA GLY A 263 2.04 28.37 -28.28
C GLY A 263 2.63 27.54 -27.14
N LYS A 264 3.04 28.22 -26.06
CA LYS A 264 3.01 27.67 -24.70
C LYS A 264 1.57 27.20 -24.42
N LYS A 265 1.36 25.88 -24.36
CA LYS A 265 0.19 25.30 -23.70
C LYS A 265 0.68 24.68 -22.41
N ASP A 266 0.36 25.35 -21.31
CA ASP A 266 0.37 24.78 -19.97
C ASP A 266 -0.45 23.48 -20.00
N LYS A 267 0.23 22.33 -19.95
CA LYS A 267 -0.43 21.06 -19.66
C LYS A 267 -0.70 21.04 -18.16
N ALA A 268 -1.87 21.55 -17.81
CA ALA A 268 -2.51 21.30 -16.53
C ALA A 268 -2.46 19.79 -16.25
N ASN A 269 -1.71 19.43 -15.20
CA ASN A 269 -1.60 18.08 -14.72
C ASN A 269 -2.98 17.68 -14.18
N LYS A 270 -3.74 16.93 -14.98
CA LYS A 270 -5.06 16.42 -14.61
C LYS A 270 -4.83 15.33 -13.56
N ARG A 271 -4.69 15.73 -12.29
CA ARG A 271 -4.76 14.83 -11.14
C ARG A 271 -6.01 14.00 -11.34
N ALA A 272 -5.81 12.69 -11.51
CA ALA A 272 -6.91 11.72 -11.46
C ALA A 272 -7.68 12.01 -10.17
N LYS A 273 -8.98 12.24 -10.33
CA LYS A 273 -9.93 12.38 -9.23
C LYS A 273 -9.82 11.07 -8.44
N LYS A 274 -9.12 11.10 -7.31
CA LYS A 274 -9.07 9.99 -6.36
C LYS A 274 -10.54 9.78 -5.99
N GLU A 275 -11.11 8.65 -6.37
CA GLU A 275 -12.41 8.26 -5.84
C GLU A 275 -12.27 8.32 -4.32
N ASP A 276 -13.15 9.06 -3.65
CA ASP A 276 -13.23 9.08 -2.18
C ASP A 276 -13.69 7.70 -1.74
N VAL A 277 -12.75 6.77 -1.72
CA VAL A 277 -12.91 5.46 -1.14
C VAL A 277 -13.01 5.70 0.36
N GLU A 278 -14.22 5.60 0.92
CA GLU A 278 -14.47 5.72 2.36
C GLU A 278 -13.44 4.87 3.12
N GLU A 279 -12.65 5.51 3.98
CA GLU A 279 -11.70 4.80 4.82
C GLU A 279 -12.47 3.99 5.87
N PRO A 280 -12.09 2.73 6.11
CA PRO A 280 -12.75 1.92 7.11
C PRO A 280 -12.60 2.56 8.50
N GLY A 281 -13.71 2.59 9.24
CA GLY A 281 -13.73 3.04 10.62
C GLY A 281 -12.99 2.09 11.56
N VAL A 282 -12.78 2.54 12.79
CA VAL A 282 -12.21 1.77 13.89
C VAL A 282 -13.35 1.10 14.66
N SER A 283 -13.32 -0.23 14.71
CA SER A 283 -14.21 -1.08 15.50
C SER A 283 -13.44 -1.69 16.66
N ILE A 284 -14.00 -1.66 17.87
CA ILE A 284 -13.36 -2.19 19.07
C ILE A 284 -14.38 -3.07 19.80
N ILE A 285 -14.01 -4.33 20.02
CA ILE A 285 -14.71 -5.28 20.86
C ILE A 285 -13.80 -5.53 22.07
N LEU A 286 -14.25 -5.13 23.26
CA LEU A 286 -13.46 -5.18 24.49
C LEU A 286 -14.18 -6.00 25.56
N GLU A 287 -13.61 -7.15 25.92
CA GLU A 287 -14.03 -7.93 27.09
C GLU A 287 -13.27 -7.50 28.34
N ARG A 288 -11.94 -7.37 28.24
CA ARG A 288 -11.06 -6.91 29.32
C ARG A 288 -9.99 -5.94 28.80
N GLN A 289 -9.50 -5.07 29.68
CA GLN A 289 -8.40 -4.18 29.32
C GLN A 289 -7.12 -4.99 29.05
N VAL A 290 -6.45 -4.66 27.94
CA VAL A 290 -5.21 -5.31 27.52
C VAL A 290 -4.13 -4.25 27.37
N SER A 291 -2.93 -4.53 27.85
CA SER A 291 -1.79 -3.63 27.75
C SER A 291 -0.52 -4.46 27.58
N LEU A 292 -0.02 -4.53 26.35
CA LEU A 292 1.14 -5.34 26.00
C LEU A 292 2.15 -4.53 25.19
N THR A 293 3.43 -4.88 25.32
CA THR A 293 4.53 -4.27 24.59
C THR A 293 5.02 -5.21 23.51
N PHE A 294 5.25 -4.70 22.30
CA PHE A 294 5.71 -5.48 21.15
C PHE A 294 6.90 -4.81 20.46
N SER A 295 7.65 -5.58 19.68
CA SER A 295 8.72 -5.04 18.84
C SER A 295 8.14 -4.35 17.60
N LEU A 296 8.49 -3.07 17.42
CA LEU A 296 8.09 -2.29 16.24
C LEU A 296 8.70 -2.81 14.94
N LYS A 297 9.85 -3.49 15.01
CA LYS A 297 10.48 -4.14 13.84
C LYS A 297 9.54 -5.17 13.21
N TYR A 298 8.95 -6.06 14.01
CA TYR A 298 8.02 -7.08 13.51
C TYR A 298 6.71 -6.47 13.02
N LEU A 299 6.13 -5.53 13.77
CA LEU A 299 4.88 -4.88 13.37
C LEU A 299 5.03 -4.08 12.07
N THR A 300 6.18 -3.42 11.87
CA THR A 300 6.49 -2.73 10.61
C THR A 300 6.61 -3.70 9.44
N ASN A 301 7.12 -4.92 9.68
CA ASN A 301 7.17 -5.97 8.67
C ASN A 301 5.76 -6.50 8.36
N PHE A 302 4.94 -6.79 9.37
CA PHE A 302 3.55 -7.25 9.16
C PHE A 302 2.72 -6.21 8.41
N ALA A 303 2.93 -4.92 8.71
CA ALA A 303 2.29 -3.79 8.04
C ALA A 303 2.57 -3.70 6.52
N LYS A 304 3.57 -4.42 5.98
CA LYS A 304 3.78 -4.55 4.53
C LYS A 304 2.62 -5.27 3.82
N SER A 305 1.77 -5.94 4.59
CA SER A 305 0.53 -6.58 4.11
C SER A 305 -0.60 -5.60 3.85
N ALA A 306 -0.49 -4.32 4.24
CA ALA A 306 -1.53 -3.31 4.03
C ALA A 306 -2.05 -3.18 2.58
N PRO A 307 -1.25 -3.39 1.51
CA PRO A 307 -1.75 -3.40 0.15
C PRO A 307 -2.61 -4.61 -0.23
N LEU A 308 -2.66 -5.66 0.60
CA LEU A 308 -3.49 -6.87 0.37
C LEU A 308 -4.92 -6.68 0.87
N ALA A 309 -5.08 -6.06 2.04
CA ALA A 309 -6.36 -5.92 2.72
C ALA A 309 -6.63 -4.47 3.12
N ARG A 310 -7.86 -3.99 3.00
CA ARG A 310 -8.24 -2.62 3.41
C ARG A 310 -8.26 -2.45 4.93
N GLU A 311 -8.57 -3.52 5.64
CA GLU A 311 -8.65 -3.56 7.09
C GLU A 311 -7.62 -4.53 7.66
N VAL A 312 -7.20 -4.26 8.89
CA VAL A 312 -6.40 -5.16 9.71
C VAL A 312 -7.14 -5.37 11.03
N THR A 313 -7.13 -6.60 11.53
CA THR A 313 -7.71 -6.93 12.83
C THR A 313 -6.62 -7.39 13.79
N LEU A 314 -6.56 -6.73 14.95
CA LEU A 314 -5.65 -7.06 16.05
C LEU A 314 -6.43 -7.80 17.12
N HIS A 315 -6.02 -9.02 17.40
CA HIS A 315 -6.57 -9.84 18.47
C HIS A 315 -5.56 -9.92 19.62
N MET A 316 -5.98 -9.50 20.81
CA MET A 316 -5.10 -9.30 21.95
C MET A 316 -5.65 -9.93 23.22
N SER A 317 -4.78 -10.56 24.01
CA SER A 317 -5.04 -10.95 25.40
C SER A 317 -3.69 -10.98 26.13
N ASN A 318 -3.68 -10.68 27.44
CA ASN A 318 -2.43 -10.50 28.19
C ASN A 318 -1.58 -11.79 28.29
N ASP A 319 -2.18 -12.96 28.08
CA ASP A 319 -1.55 -14.26 28.29
C ASP A 319 -1.13 -14.98 26.99
N VAL A 320 -1.40 -14.37 25.82
CA VAL A 320 -1.21 -15.01 24.51
C VAL A 320 -0.55 -14.06 23.51
N PRO A 321 0.11 -14.59 22.46
CA PRO A 321 0.67 -13.75 21.40
C PRO A 321 -0.37 -12.85 20.74
N LEU A 322 0.04 -11.65 20.33
CA LEU A 322 -0.76 -10.78 19.48
C LEU A 322 -0.98 -11.47 18.14
N LEU A 323 -2.23 -11.56 17.70
CA LEU A 323 -2.58 -11.97 16.34
C LEU A 323 -2.93 -10.72 15.51
N VAL A 324 -2.17 -10.50 14.43
CA VAL A 324 -2.42 -9.49 13.41
C VAL A 324 -2.95 -10.19 12.16
N GLN A 325 -4.21 -9.98 11.85
CA GLN A 325 -4.90 -10.65 10.75
C GLN A 325 -5.24 -9.67 9.62
N PHE A 326 -4.89 -10.06 8.39
CA PHE A 326 -5.30 -9.42 7.15
C PHE A 326 -6.19 -10.40 6.37
N GLU A 327 -7.44 -10.02 6.13
CA GLU A 327 -8.38 -10.74 5.28
C GLU A 327 -8.44 -10.06 3.91
N PHE A 328 -8.24 -10.83 2.85
CA PHE A 328 -8.30 -10.37 1.47
C PHE A 328 -9.09 -11.37 0.63
N GLU A 329 -9.44 -10.99 -0.59
CA GLU A 329 -10.36 -11.76 -1.43
C GLU A 329 -9.97 -13.24 -1.56
N GLN A 330 -8.68 -13.55 -1.72
CA GLN A 330 -8.20 -14.90 -1.95
C GLN A 330 -7.92 -15.72 -0.68
N GLY A 331 -8.05 -15.14 0.52
CA GLY A 331 -7.83 -15.83 1.77
C GLY A 331 -7.33 -14.95 2.92
N THR A 332 -6.54 -15.53 3.82
CA THR A 332 -6.14 -14.90 5.07
C THR A 332 -4.63 -14.93 5.27
N LEU A 333 -4.10 -13.85 5.84
CA LEU A 333 -2.70 -13.75 6.26
C LEU A 333 -2.66 -13.33 7.72
N GLN A 334 -2.19 -14.23 8.57
CA GLN A 334 -2.13 -14.09 10.01
C GLN A 334 -0.67 -14.05 10.46
N PHE A 335 -0.37 -13.09 11.35
CA PHE A 335 0.92 -13.02 12.04
C PHE A 335 0.71 -13.11 13.54
N PHE A 336 1.46 -13.98 14.19
CA PHE A 336 1.49 -14.11 15.64
C PHE A 336 2.79 -13.53 16.16
N LEU A 337 2.74 -12.70 17.21
CA LEU A 337 3.91 -12.06 17.78
C LEU A 337 3.87 -12.14 19.31
N ALA A 338 4.90 -12.73 19.89
CA ALA A 338 5.05 -12.78 21.33
C ALA A 338 5.25 -11.35 21.91
N PRO A 339 4.63 -11.02 23.04
CA PRO A 339 4.89 -9.75 23.73
C PRO A 339 6.32 -9.72 24.26
N LYS A 340 6.90 -8.53 24.34
CA LYS A 340 8.11 -8.28 25.13
C LYS A 340 7.74 -8.38 26.60
N ILE A 341 8.40 -9.27 27.32
CA ILE A 341 8.31 -9.34 28.78
C ILE A 341 9.00 -8.07 29.32
N ALA A 342 8.32 -7.32 30.18
CA ALA A 342 8.98 -6.25 30.93
C ALA A 342 9.91 -6.90 31.95
N ASP A 343 11.18 -6.52 31.97
CA ASP A 343 12.07 -6.88 33.08
C ASP A 343 11.44 -6.31 34.37
N GLU A 344 11.03 -7.18 35.29
CA GLU A 344 10.52 -6.80 36.62
C GLU A 344 11.60 -6.13 37.49
#